data_AF-A0A502SY26-F1
#
_entry.id   AF-A0A502SY26-F1
#
_cell.length_a   1.000
_cell.length_b   1.000
_cell.length_c   1.000
_cell.angle_alpha   90.00
_cell.angle_beta   90.00
_cell.angle_gamma   90.00
#
_symmetry.space_group_name_H-M   'P 1'
#
loop_
_entity.id
_entity.type
_entity.pdbx_description
1 polymer ?
#
loop_
_entity_poly.entity_id
_entity_poly.type
_entity_poly.pdbx_seq_one_letter_code
_entity_poly.pdbx_strand_id
1 'polypeptide(L)'
;MPTPHNPPAAVRRVLRKLGADIHDARRRRRLPMAVVAERAFTSRSTLQRVEAGDTNVSVGIYAGVLQALGLLEGLGQVADISNDSVGQALASADLPKHVHLQRPTGSSRDG
;
A
#
# COMPACT_ATOMS: atom_id res chain seq x y z
N MET A 1 -21.41 -4.31 -19.93
CA MET A 1 -20.24 -5.22 -19.83
C MET A 1 -19.14 -4.50 -19.07
N PRO A 2 -18.38 -5.14 -18.17
CA PRO A 2 -17.23 -4.51 -17.57
C PRO A 2 -16.22 -4.16 -18.67
N THR A 3 -15.73 -2.92 -18.67
CA THR A 3 -14.72 -2.45 -19.62
C THR A 3 -13.45 -3.29 -19.46
N PRO A 4 -12.85 -3.81 -20.56
CA PRO A 4 -11.59 -4.55 -20.48
C PRO A 4 -10.54 -3.66 -19.84
N HIS A 5 -10.09 -4.02 -18.64
CA HIS A 5 -9.04 -3.28 -17.97
C HIS A 5 -7.69 -3.75 -18.53
N ASN A 6 -7.12 -2.96 -19.44
CA ASN A 6 -5.79 -3.21 -19.99
C ASN A 6 -4.79 -2.22 -19.40
N PRO A 7 -4.13 -2.57 -18.28
CA PRO A 7 -3.25 -1.65 -17.60
C PRO A 7 -1.98 -1.37 -18.41
N PRO A 8 -1.41 -0.15 -18.31
CA PRO A 8 -0.18 0.21 -18.98
C PRO A 8 0.97 -0.76 -18.68
N ALA A 9 1.94 -0.86 -19.60
CA ALA A 9 3.09 -1.74 -19.45
C ALA A 9 3.87 -1.50 -18.15
N ALA A 10 3.93 -0.25 -17.68
CA ALA A 10 4.54 0.10 -16.40
C ALA A 10 3.85 -0.57 -15.21
N VAL A 11 2.51 -0.53 -15.15
CA VAL A 11 1.71 -1.16 -14.11
C VAL A 11 1.93 -2.68 -14.11
N ARG A 12 1.86 -3.30 -15.30
CA ARG A 12 2.12 -4.74 -15.46
C ARG A 12 3.52 -5.16 -15.02
N ARG A 13 4.52 -4.29 -15.17
CA ARG A 13 5.90 -4.55 -14.74
C ARG A 13 6.00 -4.51 -13.22
N VAL A 14 5.39 -3.49 -12.59
CA VAL A 14 5.37 -3.35 -11.13
C VAL A 14 4.64 -4.53 -10.47
N LEU A 15 3.48 -4.92 -10.99
CA LEU A 15 2.75 -6.08 -10.43
C LEU A 15 3.50 -7.40 -10.63
N ARG A 16 4.17 -7.60 -11.77
CA ARG A 16 5.05 -8.77 -11.96
C ARG A 16 6.19 -8.82 -10.95
N LYS A 17 6.82 -7.67 -10.67
CA LYS A 17 7.84 -7.57 -9.62
C LYS A 17 7.23 -7.92 -8.25
N LEU A 18 6.09 -7.34 -7.91
CA LEU A 18 5.40 -7.63 -6.65
C LEU A 18 5.07 -9.13 -6.51
N GLY A 19 4.55 -9.76 -7.57
CA GLY A 19 4.27 -11.19 -7.60
C GLY A 19 5.53 -12.05 -7.38
N ALA A 20 6.64 -11.68 -8.02
CA ALA A 20 7.93 -12.35 -7.81
C ALA A 20 8.44 -12.18 -6.37
N ASP A 21 8.33 -10.97 -5.82
CA ASP A 21 8.71 -10.68 -4.43
C ASP A 21 7.87 -11.52 -3.45
N ILE A 22 6.56 -11.66 -3.70
CA ILE A 22 5.63 -12.53 -2.93
C ILE A 22 6.05 -14.00 -3.03
N HIS A 23 6.36 -14.48 -4.25
CA HIS A 23 6.81 -15.85 -4.48
C HIS A 23 8.08 -16.16 -3.70
N ASP A 24 9.07 -15.28 -3.77
CA ASP A 24 10.33 -15.42 -3.05
C ASP A 24 10.12 -15.33 -1.54
N ALA A 25 9.25 -14.46 -1.08
CA ALA A 25 8.91 -14.32 0.33
C ALA A 25 8.21 -15.59 0.86
N ARG A 26 7.37 -16.26 0.06
CA ARG A 26 6.80 -17.57 0.40
C ARG A 26 7.88 -18.65 0.49
N ARG A 27 8.77 -18.73 -0.51
CA ARG A 27 9.84 -19.74 -0.57
C ARG A 27 10.85 -19.58 0.56
N ARG A 28 11.26 -18.35 0.87
CA ARG A 28 12.17 -18.04 2.00
C ARG A 28 11.59 -18.51 3.34
N ARG A 29 10.27 -18.44 3.50
CA ARG A 29 9.54 -18.94 4.69
C ARG A 29 9.22 -20.44 4.63
N ARG A 30 9.63 -21.15 3.58
CA ARG A 30 9.37 -22.58 3.36
C ARG A 30 7.88 -22.95 3.42
N LEU A 31 7.01 -22.02 3.01
CA LEU A 31 5.57 -22.23 3.05
C LEU A 31 5.08 -22.89 1.74
N PRO A 32 4.39 -24.04 1.81
CA PRO A 32 3.72 -24.62 0.66
C PRO A 32 2.64 -23.67 0.12
N MET A 33 2.45 -23.70 -1.20
CA MET A 33 1.42 -22.89 -1.88
C MET A 33 0.01 -23.15 -1.31
N ALA A 34 -0.31 -24.41 -1.00
CA ALA A 34 -1.60 -24.79 -0.41
C ALA A 34 -1.85 -24.08 0.93
N VAL A 35 -0.84 -24.03 1.79
CA VAL A 35 -0.93 -23.41 3.13
C VAL A 35 -1.16 -21.90 3.02
N VAL A 36 -0.46 -21.22 2.12
CA VAL A 36 -0.64 -19.77 1.93
C VAL A 36 -2.00 -19.47 1.30
N ALA A 37 -2.42 -20.26 0.31
CA ALA A 37 -3.72 -20.11 -0.32
C ALA A 37 -4.85 -20.28 0.71
N GLU A 38 -4.78 -21.29 1.57
CA GLU A 38 -5.74 -21.52 2.66
C GLU A 38 -5.78 -20.34 3.64
N ARG A 39 -4.62 -19.88 4.13
CA ARG A 39 -4.52 -18.72 5.04
C ARG A 39 -5.03 -17.42 4.44
N ALA A 40 -4.92 -17.27 3.11
CA ALA A 40 -5.40 -16.12 2.36
C ALA A 40 -6.86 -16.29 1.89
N PHE A 41 -7.56 -17.36 2.31
CA PHE A 41 -8.93 -17.69 1.91
C PHE A 41 -9.10 -17.71 0.37
N THR A 42 -8.13 -18.30 -0.34
CA THR A 42 -8.10 -18.39 -1.80
C THR A 42 -7.67 -19.77 -2.28
N SER A 43 -7.63 -19.96 -3.61
CA SER A 43 -7.21 -21.23 -4.22
C SER A 43 -5.73 -21.20 -4.63
N ARG A 44 -5.14 -22.38 -4.84
CA ARG A 44 -3.78 -22.53 -5.37
C ARG A 44 -3.61 -21.85 -6.73
N SER A 45 -4.61 -21.98 -7.61
CA SER A 45 -4.58 -21.35 -8.93
C SER A 45 -4.61 -19.83 -8.85
N THR A 46 -5.36 -19.27 -7.91
CA THR A 46 -5.38 -17.83 -7.68
C THR A 46 -4.05 -17.35 -7.07
N LEU A 47 -3.47 -18.07 -6.11
CA LEU A 47 -2.15 -17.73 -5.58
C LEU A 47 -1.07 -17.77 -6.67
N GLN A 48 -1.14 -18.73 -7.59
CA GLN A 48 -0.23 -18.77 -8.74
C GLN A 48 -0.37 -17.54 -9.64
N ARG A 49 -1.59 -17.05 -9.86
CA ARG A 49 -1.84 -15.80 -10.61
C ARG A 49 -1.32 -14.57 -9.88
N VAL A 50 -1.46 -14.52 -8.56
CA VAL A 50 -0.88 -13.47 -7.69
C VAL A 50 0.64 -13.45 -7.83
N GLU A 51 1.30 -14.61 -7.74
CA GLU A 51 2.76 -14.73 -7.91
C GLU A 51 3.22 -14.37 -9.32
N ALA A 52 2.36 -14.54 -10.32
CA ALA A 52 2.61 -14.08 -11.69
C ALA A 52 2.36 -12.56 -11.89
N GLY A 53 1.83 -11.86 -10.89
CA GLY A 53 1.50 -10.43 -10.98
C GLY A 53 0.30 -10.13 -11.88
N ASP A 54 -0.68 -11.04 -11.94
CA ASP A 54 -1.89 -10.88 -12.75
C ASP A 54 -2.73 -9.69 -12.25
N THR A 55 -3.02 -8.77 -13.17
CA THR A 55 -3.77 -7.53 -12.94
C THR A 55 -5.26 -7.78 -12.75
N ASN A 56 -5.77 -8.93 -13.18
CA ASN A 56 -7.19 -9.30 -13.06
C ASN A 56 -7.52 -9.92 -11.69
N VAL A 57 -6.52 -10.15 -10.84
CA VAL A 57 -6.76 -10.60 -9.47
C VAL A 57 -7.06 -9.37 -8.60
N SER A 58 -8.10 -9.46 -7.79
CA SER A 58 -8.53 -8.33 -6.96
C SER A 58 -7.47 -7.95 -5.93
N VAL A 59 -7.37 -6.66 -5.61
CA VAL A 59 -6.42 -6.15 -4.62
C VAL A 59 -6.63 -6.76 -3.23
N GLY A 60 -7.88 -7.12 -2.88
CA GLY A 60 -8.20 -7.81 -1.63
C GLY A 60 -7.53 -9.19 -1.52
N ILE A 61 -7.40 -9.91 -2.64
CA ILE A 61 -6.69 -11.19 -2.66
C ILE A 61 -5.19 -10.99 -2.51
N TYR A 62 -4.60 -9.98 -3.16
CA TYR A 62 -3.21 -9.61 -2.93
C TYR A 62 -2.96 -9.27 -1.45
N ALA A 63 -3.84 -8.46 -0.84
CA ALA A 63 -3.75 -8.12 0.57
C ALA A 63 -3.88 -9.36 1.48
N GLY A 64 -4.79 -10.28 1.18
CA GLY A 64 -4.94 -11.54 1.91
C GLY A 64 -3.68 -12.43 1.83
N VAL A 65 -3.05 -12.51 0.67
CA VAL A 65 -1.77 -13.23 0.51
C VAL A 65 -0.64 -12.54 1.28
N LEU A 66 -0.55 -11.21 1.22
CA LEU A 66 0.42 -10.45 2.01
C LEU A 66 0.20 -10.64 3.51
N GLN A 67 -1.05 -10.65 3.99
CA GLN A 67 -1.40 -10.97 5.38
C GLN A 67 -0.96 -12.37 5.77
N ALA A 68 -1.23 -13.38 4.94
CA ALA A 68 -0.80 -14.77 5.18
C ALA A 68 0.72 -14.93 5.26
N LEU A 69 1.48 -14.01 4.63
CA LEU A 69 2.93 -13.94 4.66
C LEU A 69 3.49 -12.98 5.73
N GLY A 70 2.64 -12.27 6.49
CA GLY A 70 3.05 -11.28 7.48
C GLY A 70 3.64 -10.00 6.86
N LEU A 71 3.16 -9.60 5.69
CA LEU A 71 3.61 -8.43 4.92
C LEU A 71 2.49 -7.39 4.71
N LEU A 72 1.36 -7.50 5.42
CA LEU A 72 0.22 -6.59 5.22
C LEU A 72 0.57 -5.13 5.59
N GLU A 73 1.35 -4.93 6.64
CA GLU A 73 1.73 -3.58 7.11
C GLU A 73 2.42 -2.77 6.01
N GLY A 74 3.30 -3.39 5.22
CA GLY A 74 3.95 -2.74 4.10
C GLY A 74 2.98 -2.24 3.02
N LEU A 75 1.83 -2.89 2.86
CA LEU A 75 0.77 -2.41 1.95
C LEU A 75 0.14 -1.12 2.47
N GLY A 76 -0.03 -0.99 3.79
CA GLY A 76 -0.56 0.23 4.42
C GLY A 76 0.38 1.44 4.29
N GLN A 77 1.69 1.19 4.16
CA GLN A 77 2.71 2.24 4.07
C GLN A 77 2.88 2.83 2.66
N VAL A 78 2.29 2.22 1.63
CA VAL A 78 2.50 2.61 0.22
C VAL A 78 2.10 4.07 -0.05
N ALA A 79 1.07 4.57 0.64
CA ALA A 79 0.56 5.93 0.50
C ALA A 79 0.72 6.76 1.79
N ASP A 80 1.63 6.35 2.69
CA ASP A 80 1.93 7.12 3.90
C ASP A 80 2.55 8.48 3.54
N ILE A 81 2.17 9.54 4.28
CA ILE A 81 2.66 10.91 4.07
C ILE A 81 4.20 10.96 4.11
N SER A 82 4.83 10.15 4.96
CA SER A 82 6.28 10.08 5.10
C SER A 82 6.97 9.57 3.83
N ASN A 83 6.24 8.80 3.01
CA ASN A 83 6.72 8.23 1.75
C ASN A 83 6.26 9.04 0.52
N ASP A 84 5.30 9.96 0.68
CA ASP A 84 4.79 10.83 -0.38
C ASP A 84 5.61 12.14 -0.49
N SER A 85 6.75 12.06 -1.17
CA SER A 85 7.61 13.23 -1.43
C SER A 85 6.90 14.38 -2.16
N VAL A 86 5.91 14.08 -3.01
CA VAL A 86 5.14 15.11 -3.73
C VAL A 86 4.20 15.81 -2.76
N GLY A 87 3.48 15.04 -1.93
CA GLY A 87 2.65 15.58 -0.85
C GLY A 87 3.44 16.45 0.13
N GLN A 88 4.65 16.03 0.51
CA GLN A 88 5.54 16.83 1.36
C GLN A 88 5.97 18.14 0.71
N ALA A 89 6.29 18.12 -0.59
CA ALA A 89 6.66 19.32 -1.34
C ALA A 89 5.49 20.32 -1.44
N LEU A 90 4.27 19.83 -1.68
CA LEU A 90 3.06 20.65 -1.69
C LEU A 90 2.78 21.26 -0.30
N ALA A 91 2.85 20.46 0.77
CA ALA A 91 2.66 20.96 2.13
C ALA A 91 3.71 22.02 2.55
N SER A 92 4.94 21.87 2.05
CA SER A 92 6.00 22.86 2.26
C SER A 92 5.76 24.16 1.47
N ALA A 93 5.18 24.07 0.28
CA ALA A 93 4.83 25.23 -0.53
C ALA A 93 3.67 26.05 0.08
N ASP A 94 2.76 25.39 0.80
CA ASP A 94 1.63 26.01 1.50
C ASP A 94 1.96 26.56 2.90
N LEU A 95 3.24 26.57 3.30
CA LEU A 95 3.66 27.14 4.59
C LEU A 95 3.25 28.63 4.68
N PRO A 96 2.56 29.04 5.78
CA PRO A 96 2.18 30.43 5.95
C PRO A 96 3.43 31.32 6.01
N LYS A 97 3.51 32.29 5.08
CA LYS A 97 4.64 33.24 4.99
C LYS A 97 4.82 34.09 6.26
N HIS A 98 3.76 34.23 7.06
CA HIS A 98 3.80 34.95 8.32
C HIS A 98 3.00 34.18 9.38
N VAL A 99 3.67 33.81 10.47
CA VAL A 99 3.03 33.28 11.67
C VAL A 99 2.77 34.46 12.60
N HIS A 100 1.50 34.85 12.75
CA HIS A 100 1.11 35.92 13.65
C HIS A 100 0.89 35.33 15.04
N LEU A 101 1.75 35.69 16.01
CA LEU A 101 1.50 35.34 17.41
C LEU A 101 0.29 36.15 17.88
N GLN A 102 -0.83 35.49 18.18
CA GLN A 102 -1.88 36.20 18.90
C GLN A 102 -1.34 36.57 20.28
N ARG A 103 -1.16 37.88 20.49
CA ARG A 103 -0.77 38.45 21.77
C ARG A 103 -1.89 38.13 22.76
N PRO A 104 -1.62 37.43 23.88
CA PRO A 104 -2.64 37.19 24.87
C PRO A 104 -3.14 38.57 25.34
N THR A 105 -4.43 38.84 25.12
CA THR A 105 -5.08 40.03 25.64
C THR A 105 -5.15 39.91 27.14
N GLY A 106 -4.11 40.38 27.81
CA GLY A 106 -4.18 40.73 29.22
C GLY A 106 -5.11 41.93 29.35
N SER A 107 -6.30 41.70 29.90
CA SER A 107 -6.99 42.76 30.63
C SER A 107 -7.25 42.27 32.04
N SER A 108 -6.35 42.70 32.92
CA SER A 108 -6.62 42.90 34.33
C SER A 108 -7.89 43.75 34.46
N ARG A 109 -8.80 43.34 35.35
CA ARG A 109 -9.62 44.27 36.13
C ARG A 109 -9.70 43.73 37.55
N ASP A 110 -8.84 44.30 38.38
CA ASP A 110 -8.98 44.45 39.82
C ASP A 110 -10.25 45.24 40.17
N GLY A 111 -10.84 44.97 41.33
CA GLY A 111 -11.89 45.80 41.97
C GLY A 111 -13.06 45.01 42.51
#